data_AF-A0A8J6CV81-F1
#
_entry.id   AF-A0A8J6CV81-F1
#
_cell.length_a   1.000
_cell.length_b   1.000
_cell.length_c   1.000
_cell.angle_alpha   90.00
_cell.angle_beta   90.00
_cell.angle_gamma   90.00
#
_symmetry.space_group_name_H-M   'P 1'
#
loop_
_entity.id
_entity.type
_entity.pdbx_description
1 polymer ?
#
loop_
_entity_poly.entity_id
_entity_poly.type
_entity_poly.pdbx_seq_one_letter_code
_entity_poly.pdbx_strand_id
1 'polypeptide(L)'
;MDRHLGQHLKIPAGSILVIEIVACAIFLTLIDRFLWLTWQNLTGKSPSPLQRIGVGHVLNVLAMAVSALVESKRLKMVHHHDRDQSQPSSSMLALWLVPQLSLVGIGEAFHYPGQVSLYYQEFPASLRSTATAMVALIIGIAFYLGTAIIDFVRRVTSWLPNNINNGRLDNVYWMLTVVGVLNFGYYLACSRSYKYQNVEKQVDADTNYSYG
;
A
#
# COMPACT_ATOMS: atom_id res chain seq x y z
N MET A 1 -14.73 18.05 -2.78
CA MET A 1 -15.31 16.85 -2.16
C MET A 1 -16.06 17.29 -0.93
N ASP A 2 -17.31 16.88 -0.83
CA ASP A 2 -18.16 17.15 0.32
C ASP A 2 -17.82 16.20 1.45
N ARG A 3 -17.44 16.79 2.58
CA ARG A 3 -17.08 16.09 3.79
C ARG A 3 -18.26 15.93 4.76
N HIS A 4 -19.47 16.29 4.33
CA HIS A 4 -20.67 16.16 5.13
C HIS A 4 -21.28 14.76 4.92
N LEU A 5 -21.38 13.99 6.00
CA LEU A 5 -22.27 12.83 6.11
C LEU A 5 -23.58 13.31 6.76
N GLY A 6 -24.62 13.46 5.95
CA GLY A 6 -25.90 14.02 6.39
C GLY A 6 -25.84 15.52 6.69
N GLN A 7 -26.83 16.04 7.43
CA GLN A 7 -26.97 17.48 7.71
C GLN A 7 -26.02 18.00 8.80
N HIS A 8 -25.38 17.12 9.60
CA HIS A 8 -24.67 17.54 10.82
C HIS A 8 -23.22 17.01 10.98
N LEU A 9 -22.80 15.96 10.26
CA LEU A 9 -21.48 15.36 10.49
C LEU A 9 -20.47 15.79 9.42
N LYS A 10 -19.57 16.71 9.73
CA LYS A 10 -18.45 17.09 8.85
C LYS A 10 -17.21 16.29 9.21
N ILE A 11 -16.77 15.36 8.35
CA ILE A 11 -15.51 14.64 8.51
C ILE A 11 -14.33 15.62 8.37
N PRO A 12 -13.48 15.78 9.40
CA PRO A 12 -12.23 16.52 9.25
C PRO A 12 -11.34 15.90 8.16
N ALA A 13 -10.69 16.72 7.32
CA ALA A 13 -9.85 16.17 6.25
C ALA A 13 -8.70 15.28 6.79
N GLY A 14 -8.20 15.58 8.00
CA GLY A 14 -7.16 14.79 8.64
C GLY A 14 -7.62 13.43 9.17
N SER A 15 -8.92 13.21 9.41
CA SER A 15 -9.40 11.92 9.95
C SER A 15 -9.66 10.86 8.89
N ILE A 16 -9.48 11.20 7.60
CA ILE A 16 -9.69 10.27 6.48
C ILE A 16 -8.70 9.10 6.55
N LEU A 17 -7.46 9.33 7.03
CA LEU A 17 -6.45 8.28 7.22
C LEU A 17 -6.84 7.24 8.28
N VAL A 18 -7.79 7.52 9.17
CA VAL A 18 -8.28 6.53 10.14
C VAL A 18 -8.91 5.33 9.44
N ILE A 19 -9.50 5.53 8.26
CA ILE A 19 -10.07 4.43 7.45
C ILE A 19 -8.99 3.40 7.11
N GLU A 20 -7.80 3.87 6.71
CA GLU A 20 -6.66 3.01 6.40
C GLU A 20 -6.21 2.21 7.63
N ILE A 21 -6.04 2.88 8.77
CA ILE A 21 -5.61 2.25 10.03
C ILE A 21 -6.63 1.20 10.49
N VAL A 22 -7.93 1.52 10.43
CA VAL A 22 -9.01 0.59 10.80
C VAL A 22 -9.07 -0.60 9.85
N ALA A 23 -8.97 -0.36 8.54
CA ALA A 23 -8.95 -1.43 7.54
C ALA A 23 -7.76 -2.37 7.75
N CYS A 24 -6.57 -1.81 8.00
CA CYS A 24 -5.35 -2.55 8.32
C CYS A 24 -5.55 -3.40 9.58
N ALA A 25 -6.04 -2.82 10.68
CA ALA A 25 -6.27 -3.54 11.93
C ALA A 25 -7.28 -4.70 11.77
N ILE A 26 -8.42 -4.44 11.11
CA ILE A 26 -9.43 -5.47 10.85
C ILE A 26 -8.82 -6.60 10.02
N PHE A 27 -8.18 -6.29 8.90
CA PHE A 27 -7.63 -7.32 8.03
C PHE A 27 -6.46 -8.06 8.66
N LEU A 28 -5.61 -7.40 9.46
CA LEU A 28 -4.56 -8.07 10.21
C LEU A 28 -5.15 -9.12 11.17
N THR A 29 -6.19 -8.76 11.93
CA THR A 29 -6.87 -9.73 12.81
C THR A 29 -7.54 -10.88 12.04
N LEU A 30 -8.11 -10.60 10.86
CA LEU A 30 -8.68 -11.62 10.00
C LEU A 30 -7.61 -12.53 9.39
N ILE A 31 -6.44 -11.97 9.04
CA ILE A 31 -5.31 -12.72 8.50
C ILE A 31 -4.82 -13.72 9.54
N ASP A 32 -4.57 -13.24 10.76
CA ASP A 32 -4.04 -14.06 11.85
C ASP A 32 -5.04 -15.12 12.33
N ARG A 33 -6.33 -14.79 12.37
CA ARG A 33 -7.36 -15.69 12.90
C ARG A 33 -7.97 -16.63 11.86
N PHE A 34 -8.06 -16.23 10.59
CA PHE A 34 -8.77 -17.01 9.57
C PHE A 34 -7.87 -17.44 8.43
N LEU A 35 -7.05 -16.55 7.86
CA LEU A 35 -6.22 -16.91 6.71
C LEU A 35 -5.12 -17.89 7.08
N TRP A 36 -4.43 -17.77 8.21
CA TRP A 36 -3.39 -18.76 8.58
C TRP A 36 -3.95 -20.16 8.83
N LEU A 37 -5.08 -20.26 9.52
CA LEU A 37 -5.76 -21.53 9.72
C LEU A 37 -6.25 -22.13 8.39
N THR A 38 -6.89 -21.32 7.54
CA THR A 38 -7.44 -21.80 6.26
C THR A 38 -6.34 -22.16 5.26
N TRP A 39 -5.28 -21.36 5.20
CA TRP A 39 -4.16 -21.57 4.27
C TRP A 39 -3.35 -22.81 4.64
N GLN A 40 -3.17 -23.08 5.94
CA GLN A 40 -2.57 -24.33 6.42
C GLN A 40 -3.45 -25.54 6.05
N ASN A 41 -4.77 -25.42 6.21
CA ASN A 41 -5.69 -26.50 5.85
C ASN A 41 -5.76 -26.76 4.34
N LEU A 42 -5.61 -25.74 3.48
CA LEU A 42 -5.66 -25.89 2.02
C LEU A 42 -4.33 -26.33 1.41
N THR A 43 -3.23 -25.73 1.87
CA THR A 43 -1.93 -25.80 1.16
C THR A 43 -0.90 -26.63 1.93
N GLY A 44 -1.18 -26.99 3.18
CA GLY A 44 -0.25 -27.71 4.07
C GLY A 44 1.01 -26.93 4.44
N LYS A 45 1.19 -25.68 3.97
CA LYS A 45 2.36 -24.84 4.20
C LYS A 45 1.94 -23.39 4.44
N SER A 46 2.54 -22.72 5.41
CA SER A 46 2.36 -21.27 5.61
C SER A 46 2.88 -20.48 4.40
N PRO A 47 2.19 -19.43 3.94
CA PRO A 47 2.64 -18.65 2.79
C PRO A 47 3.92 -17.92 3.12
N SER A 48 4.86 -17.91 2.18
CA SER A 48 6.20 -17.38 2.41
C SER A 48 6.16 -15.87 2.65
N PRO A 49 7.12 -15.30 3.41
CA PRO A 49 7.19 -13.85 3.59
C PRO A 49 7.21 -13.09 2.26
N LEU A 50 7.89 -13.63 1.24
CA LEU A 50 7.89 -13.06 -0.12
C LEU A 50 6.49 -13.07 -0.75
N GLN A 51 5.72 -14.15 -0.63
CA GLN A 51 4.35 -14.16 -1.17
C GLN A 51 3.46 -13.11 -0.50
N ARG A 52 3.57 -12.94 0.82
CA ARG A 52 2.81 -11.92 1.57
C ARG A 52 3.17 -10.50 1.11
N ILE A 53 4.47 -10.20 0.97
CA ILE A 53 4.96 -8.92 0.42
C ILE A 53 4.42 -8.68 -1.00
N GLY A 54 4.44 -9.72 -1.84
CA GLY A 54 3.93 -9.65 -3.21
C GLY A 54 2.44 -9.32 -3.29
N VAL A 55 1.60 -9.95 -2.45
CA VAL A 55 0.17 -9.62 -2.36
C VAL A 55 -0.03 -8.17 -1.94
N GLY A 56 0.72 -7.69 -0.94
CA GLY A 56 0.69 -6.29 -0.51
C GLY A 56 1.03 -5.31 -1.64
N HIS A 57 2.05 -5.60 -2.44
CA HIS A 57 2.40 -4.80 -3.62
C HIS A 57 1.25 -4.71 -4.63
N VAL A 58 0.61 -5.84 -4.97
CA VAL A 58 -0.50 -5.87 -5.92
C VAL A 58 -1.67 -5.02 -5.41
N LEU A 59 -2.01 -5.14 -4.13
CA LEU A 59 -3.08 -4.35 -3.50
C LEU A 59 -2.78 -2.86 -3.48
N ASN A 60 -1.54 -2.46 -3.18
CA ASN A 60 -1.13 -1.06 -3.21
C ASN A 60 -1.18 -0.47 -4.64
N VAL A 61 -0.79 -1.23 -5.67
CA VAL A 61 -0.92 -0.82 -7.08
C VAL A 61 -2.39 -0.65 -7.47
N LEU A 62 -3.24 -1.60 -7.07
CA LEU A 62 -4.69 -1.52 -7.29
C LEU A 62 -5.30 -0.30 -6.59
N ALA A 63 -4.86 0.00 -5.36
CA ALA A 63 -5.33 1.17 -4.62
C ALA A 63 -4.97 2.49 -5.34
N MET A 64 -3.78 2.59 -5.92
CA MET A 64 -3.39 3.75 -6.74
C MET A 64 -4.24 3.85 -8.01
N ALA A 65 -4.50 2.73 -8.70
CA ALA A 65 -5.36 2.72 -9.88
C ALA A 65 -6.80 3.16 -9.54
N VAL A 66 -7.35 2.66 -8.43
CA VAL A 66 -8.68 3.08 -7.92
C VAL A 66 -8.67 4.57 -7.59
N SER A 67 -7.62 5.08 -6.96
CA SER A 67 -7.46 6.52 -6.68
C SER A 67 -7.47 7.36 -7.97
N ALA A 68 -6.78 6.91 -9.02
CA ALA A 68 -6.77 7.56 -10.33
C ALA A 68 -8.17 7.60 -10.96
N LEU A 69 -8.93 6.50 -10.87
CA LEU A 69 -10.30 6.40 -11.39
C LEU A 69 -11.28 7.28 -10.61
N VAL A 70 -11.21 7.26 -9.27
CA VAL A 70 -12.04 8.10 -8.40
C VAL A 70 -11.77 9.58 -8.70
N GLU A 71 -10.51 9.96 -8.84
CA GLU A 71 -10.15 11.35 -9.14
C GLU A 71 -10.54 11.77 -10.56
N SER A 72 -10.38 10.88 -11.54
CA SER A 72 -10.88 11.10 -12.91
C SER A 72 -12.38 11.36 -12.92
N LYS A 73 -13.15 10.61 -12.11
CA LYS A 73 -14.60 10.81 -11.95
C LYS A 73 -14.90 12.15 -11.27
N ARG A 74 -14.15 12.51 -10.23
CA ARG A 74 -14.28 13.80 -9.53
C ARG A 74 -14.07 14.98 -10.49
N LEU A 75 -12.98 14.95 -11.25
CA LEU A 75 -12.62 16.01 -12.20
C LEU A 75 -13.68 16.16 -13.28
N LYS A 76 -14.21 15.06 -13.82
CA LYS A 76 -15.32 15.10 -14.79
C LYS A 76 -16.54 15.84 -14.22
N MET A 77 -16.95 15.54 -12.98
CA MET A 77 -18.09 16.22 -12.36
C MET A 77 -17.86 17.73 -12.18
N VAL A 78 -16.64 18.14 -11.80
CA VAL A 78 -16.28 19.55 -11.67
C VAL A 78 -16.35 20.27 -13.03
N HIS A 79 -15.76 19.69 -14.08
CA HIS A 79 -15.75 20.31 -15.41
C HIS A 79 -17.14 20.38 -16.07
N HIS A 80 -18.02 19.41 -15.78
CA HIS A 80 -19.41 19.45 -16.24
C HIS A 80 -20.21 20.57 -15.55
N HIS A 81 -19.96 20.79 -14.25
CA HIS A 81 -20.61 21.88 -13.50
C HIS A 81 -20.12 23.26 -13.94
N ASP A 82 -18.81 23.43 -14.21
CA ASP A 82 -18.27 24.70 -14.71
C ASP A 82 -18.83 25.08 -16.10
N ARG A 83 -19.25 24.08 -16.90
CA ARG A 83 -19.86 24.28 -18.23
C ARG A 83 -21.37 24.51 -18.19
N ASP A 84 -22.05 24.02 -17.16
CA ASP A 84 -23.51 24.07 -17.05
C ASP A 84 -23.92 24.54 -15.65
N GLN A 85 -23.88 25.86 -15.46
CA GLN A 85 -24.22 26.55 -14.20
C GLN A 85 -25.69 26.33 -13.76
N SER A 86 -26.51 25.70 -14.60
CA SER A 86 -27.92 25.39 -14.31
C SER A 86 -28.10 24.18 -13.39
N GLN A 87 -27.07 23.35 -13.19
CA GLN A 87 -27.14 22.17 -12.34
C GLN A 87 -26.58 22.43 -10.93
N PRO A 88 -27.24 21.97 -9.85
CA PRO A 88 -26.75 22.12 -8.49
C PRO A 88 -25.36 21.48 -8.35
N SER A 89 -24.45 22.14 -7.65
CA SER A 89 -23.08 21.67 -7.40
C SER A 89 -23.09 20.30 -6.70
N SER A 90 -23.07 19.21 -7.46
CA SER A 90 -22.97 17.86 -6.90
C SER A 90 -21.53 17.62 -6.49
N SER A 91 -21.16 18.10 -5.30
CA SER A 91 -19.82 17.90 -4.77
C SER A 91 -19.68 16.45 -4.30
N MET A 92 -18.72 15.75 -4.90
CA MET A 92 -18.49 14.32 -4.66
C MET A 92 -18.26 14.04 -3.18
N LEU A 93 -19.02 13.10 -2.60
CA LEU A 93 -18.88 12.69 -1.22
C LEU A 93 -17.47 12.17 -0.93
N ALA A 94 -16.91 12.56 0.22
CA ALA A 94 -15.61 12.07 0.71
C ALA A 94 -15.59 10.55 0.95
N LEU A 95 -16.76 9.90 1.01
CA LEU A 95 -16.90 8.43 1.08
C LEU A 95 -16.27 7.71 -0.10
N TRP A 96 -16.10 8.38 -1.25
CA TRP A 96 -15.39 7.81 -2.39
C TRP A 96 -13.89 7.63 -2.16
N LEU A 97 -13.34 8.11 -1.04
CA LEU A 97 -11.97 7.83 -0.62
C LEU A 97 -11.82 6.50 0.12
N VAL A 98 -12.94 5.95 0.62
CA VAL A 98 -12.95 4.70 1.38
C VAL A 98 -12.35 3.52 0.58
N PRO A 99 -12.74 3.26 -0.68
CA PRO A 99 -12.27 2.07 -1.40
C PRO A 99 -10.75 1.99 -1.54
N GLN A 100 -10.11 3.10 -1.93
CA GLN A 100 -8.65 3.13 -2.06
C GLN A 100 -7.95 3.05 -0.71
N LEU A 101 -8.45 3.72 0.33
CA LEU A 101 -7.82 3.68 1.66
C LEU A 101 -7.98 2.32 2.32
N SER A 102 -9.11 1.66 2.11
CA SER A 102 -9.30 0.28 2.53
C SER A 102 -8.33 -0.65 1.79
N LEU A 103 -8.16 -0.50 0.47
CA LEU A 103 -7.19 -1.31 -0.28
C LEU A 103 -5.74 -1.11 0.19
N VAL A 104 -5.33 0.14 0.48
CA VAL A 104 -4.01 0.43 1.07
C VAL A 104 -3.89 -0.25 2.44
N GLY A 105 -4.87 -0.08 3.33
CA GLY A 105 -4.85 -0.69 4.66
C GLY A 105 -4.77 -2.23 4.61
N ILE A 106 -5.52 -2.86 3.70
CA ILE A 106 -5.46 -4.31 3.48
C ILE A 106 -4.07 -4.69 2.94
N GLY A 107 -3.53 -3.93 1.98
CA GLY A 107 -2.19 -4.13 1.43
C GLY A 107 -1.12 -4.12 2.52
N GLU A 108 -1.15 -3.12 3.40
CA GLU A 108 -0.22 -2.97 4.51
C GLU A 108 -0.31 -4.11 5.54
N ALA A 109 -1.51 -4.65 5.79
CA ALA A 109 -1.70 -5.80 6.66
C ALA A 109 -0.96 -7.07 6.15
N PHE A 110 -0.78 -7.23 4.83
CA PHE A 110 0.05 -8.30 4.27
C PHE A 110 1.52 -7.89 4.15
N HIS A 111 1.77 -6.65 3.73
CA HIS A 111 3.08 -6.16 3.35
C HIS A 111 4.02 -6.02 4.55
N TYR A 112 3.57 -5.35 5.61
CA TYR A 112 4.41 -4.98 6.75
C TYR A 112 4.87 -6.21 7.56
N PRO A 113 3.98 -7.14 7.98
CA PRO A 113 4.42 -8.37 8.66
C PRO A 113 5.29 -9.25 7.77
N GLY A 114 5.05 -9.25 6.45
CA GLY A 114 5.87 -9.96 5.46
C GLY A 114 7.30 -9.44 5.43
N GLN A 115 7.49 -8.10 5.36
CA GLN A 115 8.81 -7.47 5.37
C GLN A 115 9.56 -7.75 6.67
N VAL A 116 8.89 -7.56 7.81
CA VAL A 116 9.49 -7.83 9.13
C VAL A 116 9.92 -9.29 9.21
N SER A 117 9.05 -10.24 8.85
CA SER A 117 9.38 -11.67 8.88
C SER A 117 10.56 -12.04 7.98
N LEU A 118 10.67 -11.41 6.80
CA LEU A 118 11.80 -11.64 5.89
C LEU A 118 13.10 -11.14 6.52
N TYR A 119 13.13 -9.92 7.04
CA TYR A 119 14.33 -9.38 7.68
C TYR A 119 14.73 -10.16 8.94
N TYR A 120 13.76 -10.60 9.74
CA TYR A 120 14.03 -11.44 10.91
C TYR A 120 14.65 -12.79 10.56
N GLN A 121 14.22 -13.40 9.45
CA GLN A 121 14.74 -14.69 8.97
C GLN A 121 16.13 -14.56 8.36
N GLU A 122 16.40 -13.45 7.67
CA GLU A 122 17.62 -13.26 6.88
C GLU A 122 18.73 -12.53 7.64
N PHE A 123 18.42 -11.81 8.71
CA PHE A 123 19.44 -11.14 9.50
C PHE A 123 20.18 -12.14 10.41
N PRO A 124 21.52 -11.98 10.56
CA PRO A 124 22.28 -12.78 11.51
C PRO A 124 21.74 -12.54 12.93
N ALA A 125 21.90 -13.54 13.80
CA ALA A 125 21.32 -13.52 15.15
C ALA A 125 21.65 -12.26 15.96
N SER A 126 22.84 -11.67 15.74
CA SER A 126 23.31 -10.43 16.37
C SER A 126 22.58 -9.16 15.90
N LEU A 127 21.99 -9.16 14.70
CA LEU A 127 21.29 -8.02 14.10
C LEU A 127 19.78 -8.18 14.07
N ARG A 128 19.25 -9.32 14.52
CA ARG A 128 17.81 -9.63 14.44
C ARG A 128 16.92 -8.59 15.14
N SER A 129 17.39 -7.96 16.23
CA SER A 129 16.68 -6.87 16.91
C SER A 129 16.61 -5.57 16.12
N THR A 130 17.45 -5.39 15.08
CA THR A 130 17.48 -4.21 14.20
C THR A 130 16.54 -4.32 13.00
N ALA A 131 15.89 -5.48 12.79
CA ALA A 131 15.00 -5.72 11.65
C ALA A 131 13.83 -4.71 11.59
N THR A 132 13.21 -4.38 12.73
CA THR A 132 12.15 -3.37 12.81
C THR A 132 12.67 -1.95 12.55
N ALA A 133 13.88 -1.64 13.04
CA ALA A 133 14.53 -0.35 12.78
C ALA A 133 14.84 -0.15 11.29
N MET A 134 15.22 -1.22 10.57
CA MET A 134 15.42 -1.18 9.11
C MET A 134 14.14 -0.87 8.35
N VAL A 135 12.99 -1.46 8.75
CA VAL A 135 11.69 -1.13 8.16
C VAL A 135 11.37 0.36 8.35
N ALA A 136 11.55 0.89 9.57
CA ALA A 136 11.32 2.30 9.85
C ALA A 136 12.23 3.23 9.03
N LEU A 137 13.49 2.85 8.84
CA LEU A 137 14.44 3.59 8.01
C LEU A 137 14.02 3.60 6.54
N ILE A 138 13.58 2.47 5.99
CA ILE A 138 13.06 2.36 4.62
C ILE A 138 11.81 3.25 4.45
N ILE A 139 10.90 3.24 5.42
CA ILE A 139 9.72 4.13 5.41
C ILE A 139 10.14 5.60 5.41
N GLY A 140 11.13 5.97 6.23
CA GLY A 140 11.69 7.32 6.24
C GLY A 140 12.23 7.75 4.88
N ILE A 141 13.05 6.91 4.25
CA ILE A 141 13.56 7.14 2.89
C ILE A 141 12.41 7.28 1.89
N ALA A 142 11.38 6.43 2.00
CA ALA A 142 10.21 6.48 1.13
C ALA A 142 9.44 7.82 1.25
N PHE A 143 9.33 8.40 2.45
CA PHE A 143 8.72 9.73 2.62
C PHE A 143 9.53 10.85 1.93
N TYR A 144 10.85 10.82 2.04
CA TYR A 144 11.71 11.77 1.32
C TYR A 144 11.62 11.58 -0.20
N LEU A 145 11.63 10.34 -0.68
CA LEU A 145 11.48 10.03 -2.08
C LEU A 145 10.11 10.47 -2.62
N GLY A 146 9.03 10.26 -1.85
CA GLY A 146 7.70 10.74 -2.20
C GLY A 146 7.65 12.27 -2.33
N THR A 147 8.30 12.98 -1.41
CA THR A 147 8.42 14.45 -1.49
C THR A 147 9.18 14.88 -2.74
N ALA A 148 10.31 14.22 -3.05
CA ALA A 148 11.10 14.49 -4.23
C ALA A 148 10.32 14.22 -5.54
N ILE A 149 9.54 13.14 -5.60
CA ILE A 149 8.68 12.83 -6.75
C ILE A 149 7.64 13.93 -6.96
N ILE A 150 6.98 14.39 -5.89
CA ILE A 150 5.96 15.44 -5.99
C ILE A 150 6.59 16.77 -6.45
N ASP A 151 7.76 17.13 -5.92
CA ASP A 151 8.48 18.33 -6.37
C ASP A 151 8.89 18.23 -7.84
N PHE A 152 9.40 17.07 -8.26
CA PHE A 152 9.74 16.81 -9.66
C PHE A 152 8.53 16.93 -10.59
N VAL A 153 7.40 16.31 -10.24
CA VAL A 153 6.16 16.40 -11.02
C VAL A 153 5.67 17.83 -11.10
N ARG A 154 5.75 18.61 -10.02
CA ARG A 154 5.36 20.03 -10.00
C ARG A 154 6.24 20.90 -10.91
N ARG A 155 7.53 20.57 -11.06
CA ARG A 155 8.46 21.31 -11.92
C ARG A 155 8.29 20.97 -13.40
N VAL A 156 8.08 19.70 -13.71
CA VAL A 156 8.08 19.19 -15.09
C VAL A 156 6.70 19.22 -15.73
N THR A 157 5.63 19.14 -14.93
CA THR A 157 4.26 19.02 -15.43
C THR A 157 3.35 20.12 -14.91
N SER A 158 2.26 20.39 -15.63
CA SER A 158 1.17 21.25 -15.16
C SER A 158 0.13 20.50 -14.32
N TRP A 159 0.41 19.26 -13.89
CA TRP A 159 -0.59 18.42 -13.21
C TRP A 159 -0.91 18.86 -11.78
N LEU A 160 0.00 19.59 -11.13
CA LEU A 160 -0.14 20.06 -9.73
C LEU A 160 -0.11 21.60 -9.63
N PRO A 161 -1.09 22.33 -10.21
CA PRO A 161 -1.24 23.75 -10.01
C PRO A 161 -1.70 24.07 -8.58
N ASN A 162 -1.58 25.34 -8.17
CA ASN A 162 -1.99 25.78 -6.82
C ASN A 162 -3.48 25.55 -6.52
N ASN A 163 -4.33 25.53 -7.56
CA ASN A 163 -5.75 25.18 -7.44
C ASN A 163 -5.98 23.73 -7.86
N ILE A 164 -6.33 22.87 -6.88
CA ILE A 164 -6.54 21.43 -7.08
C ILE A 164 -7.69 21.10 -8.05
N ASN A 165 -8.67 21.99 -8.24
CA ASN A 165 -9.77 21.77 -9.17
C ASN A 165 -9.33 21.89 -10.63
N ASN A 166 -8.27 22.66 -10.89
CA ASN A 166 -7.68 22.82 -12.22
C ASN A 166 -6.51 21.86 -12.43
N GLY A 167 -6.17 21.06 -11.41
CA GLY A 167 -5.10 20.08 -11.46
C GLY A 167 -5.51 18.78 -12.11
N ARG A 168 -4.50 18.05 -12.60
CA ARG A 168 -4.63 16.70 -13.15
C ARG A 168 -4.05 15.69 -12.16
N LEU A 169 -4.63 15.66 -10.96
CA LEU A 169 -4.22 14.73 -9.90
C LEU A 169 -4.46 13.26 -10.32
N ASP A 170 -5.43 13.02 -11.19
CA ASP A 170 -5.66 11.75 -11.88
C ASP A 170 -4.39 11.25 -12.61
N ASN A 171 -3.68 12.14 -13.32
CA ASN A 171 -2.45 11.79 -14.01
C ASN A 171 -1.31 11.44 -13.05
N VAL A 172 -1.23 12.13 -11.89
CA VAL A 172 -0.24 11.81 -10.86
C VAL A 172 -0.49 10.41 -10.30
N TYR A 173 -1.75 10.06 -10.02
CA TYR A 173 -2.09 8.72 -9.57
C TYR A 173 -1.81 7.65 -10.63
N TRP A 174 -2.12 7.90 -11.91
CA TRP A 174 -1.75 6.98 -12.99
C TRP A 174 -0.22 6.81 -13.12
N MET A 175 0.55 7.89 -12.99
CA MET A 175 2.01 7.82 -12.97
C MET A 175 2.49 6.93 -11.83
N LEU A 176 1.95 7.12 -10.62
CA LEU A 176 2.29 6.30 -9.45
C LEU A 176 1.87 4.83 -9.64
N THR A 177 0.75 4.55 -10.30
CA THR A 177 0.36 3.19 -10.69
C THR A 177 1.41 2.55 -11.58
N VAL A 178 1.87 3.25 -12.63
CA VAL A 178 2.89 2.72 -13.54
C VAL A 178 4.21 2.47 -12.81
N VAL A 179 4.66 3.43 -11.99
CA VAL A 179 5.86 3.26 -11.15
C VAL A 179 5.71 2.06 -10.20
N GLY A 180 4.54 1.91 -9.58
CA GLY A 180 4.23 0.78 -8.71
C GLY A 180 4.26 -0.57 -9.45
N VAL A 181 3.73 -0.64 -10.67
CA VAL A 181 3.79 -1.85 -11.51
C VAL A 181 5.24 -2.20 -11.87
N LEU A 182 6.04 -1.21 -12.26
CA LEU A 182 7.47 -1.42 -12.55
C LEU A 182 8.23 -1.91 -11.33
N ASN A 183 7.98 -1.30 -10.17
CA ASN A 183 8.56 -1.72 -8.89
C ASN A 183 8.14 -3.16 -8.53
N PHE A 184 6.87 -3.53 -8.73
CA PHE A 184 6.41 -4.90 -8.53
C PHE A 184 7.07 -5.89 -9.50
N GLY A 185 7.27 -5.50 -10.76
CA GLY A 185 8.02 -6.29 -11.74
C GLY A 185 9.47 -6.54 -11.31
N TYR A 186 10.15 -5.48 -10.84
CA TYR A 186 11.50 -5.59 -10.26
C TYR A 186 11.51 -6.51 -9.03
N TYR A 187 10.57 -6.32 -8.11
CA TYR A 187 10.39 -7.18 -6.94
C TYR A 187 10.24 -8.65 -7.33
N LEU A 188 9.43 -8.96 -8.35
CA LEU A 188 9.21 -10.32 -8.81
C LEU A 188 10.48 -10.95 -9.42
N ALA A 189 11.27 -10.17 -10.17
CA ALA A 189 12.55 -10.61 -10.70
C ALA A 189 13.56 -10.96 -9.58
N CYS A 190 13.64 -10.09 -8.57
CA CYS A 190 14.47 -10.31 -7.38
C CYS A 190 13.98 -11.52 -6.57
N SER A 191 12.68 -11.62 -6.30
CA SER A 191 12.05 -12.70 -5.54
C SER A 191 12.25 -14.07 -6.20
N ARG A 192 12.20 -14.15 -7.53
CA ARG A 192 12.52 -15.38 -8.27
C ARG A 192 13.98 -15.78 -8.21
N SER A 193 14.87 -14.79 -8.18
CA SER A 193 16.32 -15.02 -8.11
C SER A 193 16.79 -15.26 -6.66
N TYR A 194 15.92 -15.00 -5.68
CA TYR A 194 16.23 -15.10 -4.26
C TYR A 194 16.24 -16.56 -3.79
N LYS A 195 17.40 -17.03 -3.35
CA LYS A 195 17.53 -18.30 -2.64
C LYS A 195 17.53 -18.03 -1.14
N TYR A 196 16.61 -18.67 -0.40
CA TYR A 196 16.54 -18.58 1.06
C TYR A 196 17.85 -19.11 1.67
N GLN A 197 18.58 -18.27 2.41
CA GLN A 197 19.91 -18.61 2.92
C GLN A 197 19.89 -19.41 4.24
N ASN A 198 18.76 -19.40 4.95
CA ASN A 198 18.69 -19.87 6.34
C ASN A 198 17.96 -21.21 6.54
N VAL A 199 17.32 -21.76 5.51
CA VAL A 199 16.75 -23.13 5.58
C VAL A 199 17.87 -24.17 5.50
N GLU A 200 18.92 -23.90 4.74
CA GLU A 200 20.05 -24.83 4.56
C GLU A 200 20.88 -24.96 5.85
N LYS A 201 21.08 -23.87 6.60
CA LYS A 201 21.85 -23.88 7.85
C LYS A 201 21.16 -24.59 9.03
N GLN A 202 19.83 -24.61 9.10
CA GLN A 202 19.11 -25.36 10.14
C GLN A 202 19.13 -26.87 9.86
N VAL A 203 19.01 -27.27 8.58
CA VAL A 203 19.13 -28.69 8.19
C VAL A 203 20.53 -29.21 8.53
N ASP A 204 21.59 -28.44 8.22
CA ASP A 204 22.97 -28.84 8.53
C ASP A 204 23.24 -28.93 10.05
N ALA A 205 22.64 -28.05 10.84
CA ALA A 205 22.75 -28.08 12.30
C ALA A 205 22.06 -29.31 12.89
N ASP A 206 20.83 -29.63 12.47
CA ASP A 206 20.09 -30.78 12.97
C ASP A 206 20.68 -32.12 12.52
N THR A 207 21.28 -32.21 11.32
CA THR A 207 22.03 -33.41 10.92
C THR A 207 23.30 -33.62 11.73
N ASN A 208 23.99 -32.56 12.16
CA ASN A 208 25.22 -32.70 12.94
C ASN A 208 24.98 -33.16 14.39
N TYR A 209 23.79 -32.95 14.95
CA TYR A 209 23.43 -33.47 16.28
C TYR A 209 22.89 -34.90 16.25
N SER A 210 22.52 -35.45 15.09
CA SER A 210 21.99 -36.82 14.98
C SER A 210 23.08 -37.89 14.77
N TYR A 211 24.34 -37.49 14.60
CA TYR A 211 25.48 -38.39 14.36
C TYR A 211 26.67 -38.16 15.31
N GLY A 212 26.50 -37.40 16.39
CA GLY A 212 27.52 -37.12 17.40
C GLY A 212 27.34 -37.93 18.68
#